data_AF-R7EUT6-F1
#
_entry.id   AF-R7EUT6-F1
#
_cell.length_a   1.000
_cell.length_b   1.000
_cell.length_c   1.000
_cell.angle_alpha   90.00
_cell.angle_beta   90.00
_cell.angle_gamma   90.00
#
_symmetry.space_group_name_H-M   'P 1'
#
loop_
_entity.id
_entity.type
_entity.pdbx_description
1 polymer ?
#
loop_
_entity_poly.entity_id
_entity_poly.type
_entity_poly.pdbx_seq_one_letter_code
_entity_poly.pdbx_strand_id
1 'polypeptide(L)'
;MTHNAIHPQDEIKIEMYLEGRNVYTYQGTGFHNIEEAIDACYNASSLTDRSAEDYVFTVTNLTNGTSARYRINAGHHEVILPEERP
;
A
#
# COMPACT_ATOMS: atom_id res chain seq x y z
N MET A 1 -14.18 -12.36 -2.74
CA MET A 1 -12.96 -11.75 -2.20
C MET A 1 -11.87 -11.99 -3.22
N THR A 2 -11.79 -11.13 -4.23
CA THR A 2 -10.74 -11.25 -5.24
C THR A 2 -9.50 -10.66 -4.58
N HIS A 3 -8.62 -11.52 -4.07
CA HIS A 3 -7.30 -11.08 -3.63
C HIS A 3 -6.69 -10.33 -4.80
N ASN A 4 -6.31 -9.07 -4.59
CA ASN A 4 -5.59 -8.27 -5.56
C ASN A 4 -4.18 -8.88 -5.65
N ALA A 5 -4.09 -10.02 -6.33
CA ALA A 5 -2.90 -10.86 -6.36
C ALA A 5 -1.80 -10.09 -7.07
N ILE A 6 -0.84 -9.60 -6.30
CA ILE A 6 0.40 -9.07 -6.84
C ILE A 6 1.36 -10.25 -7.00
N HIS A 7 2.06 -10.29 -8.11
CA HIS A 7 3.09 -11.30 -8.36
C HIS A 7 4.48 -10.69 -8.11
N PRO A 8 5.48 -11.50 -7.72
CA PRO A 8 6.85 -11.00 -7.52
C PRO A 8 7.50 -10.47 -8.80
N GLN A 9 6.99 -10.84 -9.98
CA GLN A 9 7.43 -10.24 -11.24
C GLN A 9 6.75 -8.91 -11.57
N ASP A 10 5.70 -8.54 -10.82
CA ASP A 10 5.00 -7.28 -11.04
C ASP A 10 5.78 -6.12 -10.43
N GLU A 11 5.73 -4.98 -11.12
CA GLU A 11 6.24 -3.73 -10.60
C GLU A 11 5.14 -3.05 -9.78
N ILE A 12 5.41 -2.89 -8.49
CA ILE A 12 4.46 -2.35 -7.52
C ILE A 12 4.94 -0.98 -7.07
N LYS A 13 4.07 0.00 -7.23
CA LYS A 13 4.25 1.36 -6.74
C LYS A 13 3.31 1.57 -5.56
N ILE A 14 3.85 2.02 -4.45
CA ILE A 14 3.13 2.27 -3.20
C ILE A 14 3.26 3.75 -2.88
N GLU A 15 2.13 4.40 -2.70
CA GLU A 15 2.04 5.81 -2.42
C GLU A 15 1.41 6.01 -1.05
N MET A 16 2.17 6.59 -0.13
CA MET A 16 1.68 6.97 1.19
C MET A 16 1.11 8.37 1.14
N TYR A 17 -0.15 8.49 1.55
CA TYR A 17 -0.84 9.75 1.69
C TYR A 17 -1.09 10.05 3.17
N LEU A 18 -0.75 11.25 3.58
CA LEU A 18 -1.07 11.82 4.89
C LEU A 18 -1.96 13.05 4.65
N GLU A 19 -3.14 13.08 5.27
CA GLU A 19 -4.10 14.20 5.12
C GLU A 19 -4.39 14.54 3.64
N GLY A 20 -4.38 13.55 2.74
CA GLY A 20 -4.60 13.72 1.30
C GLY A 20 -3.38 14.20 0.50
N ARG A 21 -2.22 14.41 1.13
CA ARG A 21 -0.96 14.72 0.47
C ARG A 21 -0.07 13.49 0.40
N ASN A 22 0.50 13.20 -0.78
CA ASN A 22 1.54 12.17 -0.90
C ASN A 22 2.78 12.62 -0.11
N VAL A 23 3.14 11.85 0.91
CA VAL A 23 4.32 12.11 1.77
C VAL A 23 5.49 11.23 1.42
N TYR A 24 5.22 10.04 0.87
CA TYR A 24 6.25 9.09 0.48
C TYR A 24 5.75 8.22 -0.66
N THR A 25 6.66 7.89 -1.57
CA THR A 25 6.39 6.96 -2.67
C THR A 25 7.50 5.93 -2.70
N TYR A 26 7.12 4.67 -2.70
CA TYR A 26 8.00 3.52 -2.80
C TYR A 26 7.68 2.77 -4.07
N GLN A 27 8.70 2.30 -4.76
CA GLN A 27 8.55 1.47 -5.95
C GLN A 27 9.47 0.27 -5.77
N GLY A 28 8.92 -0.91 -5.97
CA GLY A 28 9.68 -2.14 -5.86
C GLY A 28 9.04 -3.26 -6.66
N THR A 29 9.81 -4.33 -6.81
CA THR A 29 9.41 -5.58 -7.44
C THR A 29 9.76 -6.72 -6.49
N GLY A 30 9.22 -7.91 -6.71
CA GLY A 30 9.51 -9.09 -5.88
C GLY A 30 8.51 -9.35 -4.76
N PHE A 31 7.43 -8.58 -4.65
CA PHE A 31 6.44 -8.79 -3.58
C PHE A 31 5.50 -9.95 -3.90
N HIS A 32 5.35 -10.86 -2.95
CA HIS A 32 4.42 -11.97 -3.05
C HIS A 32 3.00 -11.60 -2.65
N ASN A 33 2.86 -10.60 -1.76
CA ASN A 33 1.59 -10.16 -1.19
C ASN A 33 1.65 -8.66 -0.88
N ILE A 34 0.48 -8.03 -0.84
CA ILE A 34 0.37 -6.58 -0.65
C ILE A 34 0.86 -6.15 0.73
N GLU A 35 0.59 -6.96 1.76
CA GLU A 35 1.07 -6.75 3.13
C GLU A 35 2.59 -6.60 3.15
N GLU A 36 3.31 -7.48 2.43
CA GLU A 36 4.78 -7.46 2.33
C GLU A 36 5.28 -6.18 1.65
N ALA A 37 4.56 -5.73 0.64
CA ALA A 37 4.88 -4.51 -0.09
C ALA A 37 4.65 -3.26 0.78
N ILE A 38 3.54 -3.21 1.52
CA ILE A 38 3.20 -2.13 2.46
C ILE A 38 4.21 -2.09 3.61
N ASP A 39 4.56 -3.23 4.19
CA ASP A 39 5.54 -3.32 5.28
C ASP A 39 6.92 -2.83 4.83
N ALA A 40 7.38 -3.24 3.64
CA ALA A 40 8.63 -2.76 3.06
C ALA A 40 8.60 -1.24 2.83
N CYS A 41 7.50 -0.71 2.32
CA CYS A 41 7.28 0.72 2.11
C CYS A 41 7.29 1.49 3.43
N TYR A 42 6.57 1.00 4.45
CA TYR A 42 6.50 1.59 5.78
C TYR A 42 7.87 1.61 6.46
N ASN A 43 8.55 0.47 6.50
CA ASN A 43 9.94 0.37 6.99
C ASN A 43 10.89 1.31 6.23
N ALA A 44 10.76 1.44 4.91
CA ALA A 44 11.61 2.30 4.10
C ALA A 44 11.37 3.80 4.34
N SER A 45 10.12 4.20 4.64
CA SER A 45 9.76 5.60 4.86
C SER A 45 10.37 6.20 6.14
N SER A 46 10.74 5.36 7.11
CA SER A 46 11.18 5.80 8.46
C SER A 46 10.22 6.80 9.12
N LEU A 47 8.94 6.81 8.73
CA LEU A 47 7.92 7.70 9.28
C LEU A 47 7.44 7.17 10.64
N THR A 48 8.25 7.40 11.67
CA THR A 48 7.93 7.09 13.08
C THR A 48 7.25 8.25 13.82
N ASP A 49 7.06 9.38 13.15
CA ASP A 49 6.56 10.62 13.77
C ASP A 49 5.03 10.61 14.03
N ARG A 50 4.28 9.79 13.28
CA ARG A 50 2.83 9.57 13.51
C ARG A 50 2.48 8.08 13.44
N SER A 51 1.32 7.73 13.99
CA SER A 51 0.76 6.38 13.87
C SER A 51 0.49 6.05 12.40
N ALA A 52 0.85 4.83 11.98
CA ALA A 52 0.56 4.27 10.65
C ALA A 52 -0.91 4.42 10.20
N GLU A 53 -1.82 4.60 11.15
CA GLU A 53 -3.26 4.74 10.96
C GLU A 53 -3.71 6.02 10.27
N ASP A 54 -2.92 7.08 10.42
CA ASP A 54 -3.18 8.37 9.78
C ASP A 54 -2.82 8.33 8.30
N TYR A 55 -2.02 7.32 7.91
CA TYR A 55 -1.55 7.13 6.55
C TYR A 55 -2.49 6.23 5.74
N VAL A 56 -2.65 6.60 4.46
CA VAL A 56 -3.34 5.79 3.46
C VAL A 56 -2.31 5.31 2.44
N PHE A 57 -2.25 4.01 2.21
CA PHE A 57 -1.32 3.37 1.30
C PHE A 57 -2.06 3.01 0.02
N THR A 58 -1.69 3.64 -1.10
CA THR A 58 -2.22 3.28 -2.41
C THR A 58 -1.23 2.38 -3.12
N VAL A 59 -1.61 1.13 -3.34
CA VAL A 59 -0.77 0.12 -3.99
C VAL A 59 -1.23 -0.01 -5.43
N THR A 60 -0.37 0.37 -6.36
CA THR A 60 -0.58 0.35 -7.80
C THR A 60 0.35 -0.68 -8.42
N ASN A 61 -0.23 -1.69 -9.06
CA ASN A 61 0.48 -2.63 -9.91
C ASN A 61 0.67 -2.00 -11.28
N LEU A 62 1.89 -1.57 -11.61
CA LEU A 62 2.24 -0.95 -12.88
C LEU A 62 2.27 -1.96 -14.04
N THR A 63 2.47 -3.25 -13.74
CA THR A 63 2.46 -4.32 -14.74
C THR A 63 1.05 -4.59 -15.27
N ASN A 64 0.07 -4.72 -14.38
CA ASN A 64 -1.32 -5.02 -14.74
C ASN A 64 -2.20 -3.75 -14.84
N GLY A 65 -1.74 -2.62 -14.32
CA GLY A 65 -2.50 -1.37 -14.24
C GLY A 65 -3.56 -1.32 -13.13
N THR A 66 -3.59 -2.30 -12.24
CA THR A 66 -4.54 -2.37 -11.13
C THR A 66 -4.09 -1.49 -9.96
N SER A 67 -5.00 -0.86 -9.23
CA SER A 67 -4.64 -0.06 -8.05
C SER A 67 -5.67 -0.20 -6.94
N ALA A 68 -5.21 -0.39 -5.71
CA ALA A 68 -6.04 -0.58 -4.53
C ALA A 68 -5.51 0.29 -3.37
N ARG A 69 -6.41 0.71 -2.48
CA ARG A 69 -6.07 1.56 -1.32
C ARG A 69 -6.22 0.78 -0.02
N TYR A 70 -5.28 0.97 0.87
CA TYR A 70 -5.16 0.28 2.15
C TYR A 70 -5.00 1.31 3.26
N ARG A 71 -5.58 1.04 4.41
CA ARG A 71 -5.39 1.84 5.62
C ARG A 71 -5.13 0.93 6.80
N ILE A 72 -4.13 1.27 7.60
CA ILE A 72 -3.85 0.57 8.85
C ILE A 72 -4.80 1.11 9.93
N ASN A 73 -5.37 0.26 10.78
CA ASN A 73 -6.13 0.70 11.95
C ASN A 73 -5.34 0.52 13.24
N ALA A 74 -5.71 1.26 14.29
CA ALA A 74 -5.13 1.29 15.65
C ALA A 74 -4.88 -0.06 16.32
N GLY A 75 -5.47 -1.13 15.79
CA GLY A 75 -5.31 -2.49 16.27
C GLY A 75 -4.28 -3.31 15.50
N HIS A 76 -3.42 -2.71 14.68
CA HIS A 76 -2.49 -3.44 13.80
C HIS A 76 -3.23 -4.32 12.76
N HIS A 77 -4.45 -3.91 12.39
CA HIS A 77 -5.27 -4.61 11.41
C HIS A 77 -5.35 -3.77 10.14
N GLU A 78 -4.84 -4.30 9.04
CA GLU A 78 -4.93 -3.71 7.73
C GLU A 78 -6.37 -3.83 7.24
N VAL A 79 -7.04 -2.69 7.04
CA VAL A 79 -8.36 -2.68 6.40
C VAL A 79 -8.16 -2.26 4.97
N ILE A 80 -8.42 -3.21 4.07
CA ILE A 80 -8.54 -2.94 2.64
C ILE A 80 -9.73 -2.01 2.47
N LEU A 81 -9.49 -0.80 1.97
CA LEU A 81 -10.59 0.07 1.57
C LEU A 81 -11.17 -0.56 0.31
N PRO A 82 -12.49 -0.85 0.29
CA PRO A 82 -13.09 -1.50 -0.87
C PRO A 82 -12.81 -0.66 -2.11
N GLU A 83 -12.22 -1.29 -3.13
CA GLU A 83 -12.10 -0.69 -4.45
C GLU A 83 -13.51 -0.35 -4.92
N GLU A 84 -13.79 0.94 -5.13
CA GLU A 84 -15.01 1.38 -5.80
C GLU A 84 -14.97 0.82 -7.22
N ARG A 85 -15.56 -0.37 -7.41
CA ARG A 85 -15.83 -0.95 -8.74
C ARG A 85 -16.84 -0.06 -9.44
N PRO A 86 -16.53 0.52 -10.62
CA PRO A 86 -17.58 0.96 -11.55
C PRO A 86 -18.34 -0.24 -12.14
#